data_AF-A0A7X9J009-F1
#
_entry.id   AF-A0A7X9J009-F1
#
_cell.length_a   1.000
_cell.length_b   1.000
_cell.length_c   1.000
_cell.angle_alpha   90.00
_cell.angle_beta   90.00
_cell.angle_gamma   90.00
#
_symmetry.space_group_name_H-M   'P 1'
#
loop_
_entity.id
_entity.type
_entity.pdbx_description
1 polymer ?
#
loop_
_entity_poly.entity_id
_entity_poly.type
_entity_poly.pdbx_seq_one_letter_code
_entity_poly.pdbx_strand_id
1 'polypeptide(L)'
;MIRPIEGTCRTPALEPVGARRTEAPDGGEAAGFRTVLAKMRAEEKELDRWLGRVMEHGLADPQELLRLQVVVHRFQNQVELASRVVEQVNQGIRTLTRPA
;
A
#
# COMPACT_ATOMS: atom_id res chain seq x y z
N MET A 1 50.78 3.18 18.43
CA MET A 1 50.79 1.77 18.85
C MET A 1 49.54 1.52 19.67
N ILE A 2 48.56 0.79 19.13
CA ILE A 2 47.29 0.47 19.81
C ILE A 2 47.30 -1.05 20.01
N ARG A 3 47.10 -1.51 21.25
CA ARG A 3 47.02 -2.94 21.58
C ARG A 3 45.58 -3.45 21.33
N PRO A 4 45.39 -4.66 20.79
CA PRO A 4 44.06 -5.21 20.58
C PRO A 4 43.47 -5.72 21.90
N ILE A 5 42.17 -5.50 22.09
CA ILE A 5 41.40 -6.01 23.23
C ILE A 5 40.97 -7.44 22.88
N GLU A 6 41.51 -8.42 23.59
CA GLU A 6 41.01 -9.79 23.58
C GLU A 6 39.67 -9.82 24.34
N GLY A 7 38.58 -9.88 23.59
CA GLY A 7 37.23 -10.04 24.11
C GLY A 7 36.45 -10.94 23.17
N THR A 8 36.57 -12.26 23.37
CA THR A 8 35.72 -13.27 22.72
C THR A 8 34.25 -12.93 22.96
N CYS A 9 33.54 -12.48 21.91
CA CYS A 9 32.09 -12.49 21.89
C CYS A 9 31.62 -13.95 21.89
N ARG A 10 31.38 -14.51 23.09
CA ARG A 10 30.59 -15.74 23.22
C ARG A 10 29.16 -15.41 22.81
N THR A 11 28.79 -15.73 21.58
CA THR A 11 27.38 -15.79 21.18
C THR A 11 26.75 -16.96 21.95
N PRO A 12 25.77 -16.75 22.83
CA PRO A 12 25.07 -17.86 23.43
C PRO A 12 24.33 -18.62 22.31
N ALA A 13 24.53 -19.94 22.27
CA ALA A 13 23.77 -20.81 21.38
C ALA A 13 22.30 -20.71 21.78
N LEU A 14 21.48 -20.13 20.90
CA LEU A 14 20.02 -20.17 21.03
C LEU A 14 19.59 -21.61 20.73
N GLU A 15 19.32 -22.40 21.77
CA GLU A 15 18.63 -23.68 21.60
C GLU A 15 17.24 -23.42 20.98
N PRO A 16 16.77 -24.28 20.06
CA PRO A 16 15.44 -24.15 19.50
C PRO A 16 14.44 -24.61 20.58
N VAL A 17 13.98 -23.68 21.41
CA VAL A 17 12.83 -23.91 22.27
C VAL A 17 11.62 -24.10 21.37
N GLY A 18 11.28 -25.37 21.16
CA GLY A 18 10.03 -25.77 20.54
C GLY A 18 8.83 -25.18 21.29
N ALA A 19 7.75 -24.99 20.53
CA ALA A 19 6.40 -24.74 20.99
C ALA A 19 6.13 -23.36 21.64
N ARG A 20 5.89 -22.38 20.78
CA ARG A 20 4.57 -21.74 20.76
C ARG A 20 4.35 -21.11 19.39
N ARG A 21 3.29 -21.54 18.71
CA ARG A 21 2.69 -20.75 17.63
C ARG A 21 2.30 -19.41 18.24
N THR A 22 3.13 -18.40 18.03
CA THR A 22 2.63 -17.04 17.97
C THR A 22 2.11 -16.90 16.55
N GLU A 23 0.84 -17.25 16.34
CA GLU A 23 0.11 -16.74 15.19
C GLU A 23 0.21 -15.22 15.28
N ALA A 24 1.08 -14.64 14.45
CA ALA A 24 1.10 -13.21 14.22
C ALA A 24 -0.28 -12.84 13.65
N PRO A 25 -1.10 -12.05 14.37
CA PRO A 25 -2.42 -11.71 13.90
C PRO A 25 -2.31 -10.54 12.91
N ASP A 26 -1.58 -10.66 11.80
CA ASP A 26 -1.39 -9.48 10.93
C ASP A 26 -0.98 -9.75 9.48
N GLY A 27 -1.48 -10.84 8.90
CA GLY A 27 -1.32 -11.10 7.46
C GLY A 27 -2.42 -10.50 6.57
N GLY A 28 -3.61 -10.25 7.13
CA GLY A 28 -4.83 -9.94 6.39
C GLY A 28 -4.93 -8.49 5.93
N GLU A 29 -4.63 -7.53 6.80
CA GLU A 29 -4.82 -6.10 6.50
C GLU A 29 -3.77 -5.58 5.51
N ALA A 30 -2.51 -5.98 5.66
CA ALA A 30 -1.45 -5.66 4.71
C ALA A 30 -1.65 -6.31 3.34
N ALA A 31 -2.35 -7.46 3.27
CA ALA A 31 -2.75 -8.08 2.00
C ALA A 31 -3.93 -7.32 1.36
N GLY A 32 -4.87 -6.82 2.17
CA GLY A 32 -5.97 -5.95 1.74
C GLY A 32 -5.47 -4.66 1.10
N PHE A 33 -4.55 -3.95 1.77
CA PHE A 33 -3.97 -2.70 1.24
C PHE A 33 -3.20 -2.91 -0.07
N ARG A 34 -2.39 -3.97 -0.17
CA ARG A 34 -1.68 -4.33 -1.41
C ARG A 34 -2.65 -4.62 -2.56
N THR A 35 -3.78 -5.24 -2.27
CA THR A 35 -4.82 -5.51 -3.27
C THR A 35 -5.47 -4.20 -3.77
N VAL A 36 -5.74 -3.25 -2.87
CA VAL A 36 -6.26 -1.92 -3.24
C VAL A 36 -5.25 -1.19 -4.14
N LEU A 37 -3.97 -1.16 -3.77
CA LEU A 37 -2.93 -0.52 -4.59
C LEU A 37 -2.79 -1.15 -5.98
N ALA A 38 -2.86 -2.48 -6.08
CA ALA A 38 -2.80 -3.18 -7.36
C ALA A 38 -3.98 -2.82 -8.26
N LYS A 39 -5.20 -2.73 -7.69
CA LYS A 39 -6.40 -2.29 -8.41
C LYS A 39 -6.28 -0.84 -8.88
N MET A 40 -5.82 0.06 -8.01
CA MET A 40 -5.61 1.47 -8.37
C MET A 40 -4.66 1.63 -9.56
N ARG A 41 -3.53 0.92 -9.57
CA ARG A 41 -2.57 0.96 -10.69
C ARG A 41 -3.17 0.44 -12.01
N ALA A 42 -4.01 -0.59 -11.94
CA ALA A 42 -4.68 -1.11 -13.13
C ALA A 42 -5.69 -0.09 -13.69
N GLU A 43 -6.45 0.56 -12.82
CA GLU A 43 -7.43 1.57 -13.21
C GLU A 43 -6.78 2.87 -13.70
N GLU A 44 -5.67 3.30 -13.09
CA GLU A 44 -4.85 4.43 -13.56
C GLU A 44 -4.39 4.21 -15.00
N LYS A 45 -3.87 3.01 -15.31
CA LYS A 45 -3.45 2.65 -16.66
C LYS A 45 -4.61 2.61 -17.66
N GLU A 46 -5.80 2.21 -17.22
CA GLU A 46 -7.00 2.25 -18.05
C GLU A 46 -7.42 3.69 -18.34
N LEU A 47 -7.37 4.57 -17.33
CA LEU A 47 -7.66 6.00 -17.47
C LEU A 47 -6.67 6.68 -18.43
N ASP A 48 -5.38 6.40 -18.29
CA ASP A 48 -4.32 6.94 -19.16
C ASP A 48 -4.54 6.55 -20.63
N ARG A 49 -4.90 5.29 -20.89
CA ARG A 49 -5.28 4.83 -22.25
C ARG A 49 -6.53 5.53 -22.79
N TRP A 50 -7.49 5.84 -21.92
CA TRP A 50 -8.64 6.62 -22.32
C TRP A 50 -8.23 8.05 -22.65
N LEU A 51 -7.47 8.72 -21.79
CA LEU A 51 -6.96 10.07 -22.03
C LEU A 51 -6.17 10.15 -23.34
N GLY A 52 -5.29 9.19 -23.61
CA GLY A 52 -4.57 9.09 -24.88
C GLY A 52 -5.52 9.02 -26.08
N ARG A 53 -6.53 8.15 -26.06
CA ARG A 53 -7.54 8.06 -27.12
C ARG A 53 -8.34 9.35 -27.29
N VAL A 54 -8.74 9.99 -26.20
CA VAL A 54 -9.46 11.27 -26.23
C VAL A 54 -8.60 12.37 -26.85
N MET A 55 -7.32 12.43 -26.50
CA MET A 55 -6.39 13.42 -27.05
C MET A 55 -6.09 13.17 -28.53
N GLU A 56 -6.00 11.92 -28.96
CA GLU A 56 -5.67 11.57 -30.34
C GLU A 56 -6.87 11.68 -31.29
N HIS A 57 -8.06 11.29 -30.86
CA HIS A 57 -9.22 11.10 -31.75
C HIS A 57 -10.47 11.88 -31.32
N GLY A 58 -10.43 12.54 -30.16
CA GLY A 58 -11.59 13.16 -29.55
C GLY A 58 -12.58 12.14 -28.96
N LEU A 59 -13.67 12.64 -28.39
CA LEU A 59 -14.81 11.83 -27.93
C LEU A 59 -15.99 12.09 -28.85
N ALA A 60 -16.16 11.25 -29.86
CA ALA A 60 -17.23 11.40 -30.86
C ALA A 60 -18.44 10.51 -30.56
N ASP A 61 -18.24 9.38 -29.87
CA ASP A 61 -19.30 8.42 -29.57
C ASP A 61 -19.87 8.62 -28.14
N PRO A 62 -21.19 8.85 -27.99
CA PRO A 62 -21.86 8.87 -26.69
C PRO A 62 -21.60 7.63 -25.82
N GLN A 63 -21.39 6.45 -26.40
CA GLN A 63 -21.06 5.26 -25.62
C GLN A 63 -19.65 5.31 -25.03
N GLU A 64 -18.70 5.93 -25.73
CA GLU A 64 -17.34 6.12 -25.24
C GLU A 64 -17.30 7.09 -24.07
N LEU A 65 -18.12 8.15 -24.11
CA LEU A 65 -18.30 9.08 -23.00
C LEU A 65 -18.83 8.38 -21.74
N LEU A 66 -19.85 7.54 -21.88
CA LEU A 66 -20.40 6.77 -20.75
C LEU A 66 -19.36 5.80 -20.17
N ARG A 67 -18.59 5.11 -21.03
CA ARG A 67 -17.51 4.22 -20.57
C ARG A 67 -16.42 4.98 -19.84
N LEU A 68 -16.00 6.13 -20.37
CA LEU A 68 -15.02 6.99 -19.73
C LEU A 68 -15.53 7.48 -18.36
N GLN A 69 -16.80 7.89 -18.27
CA GLN A 69 -17.41 8.32 -17.02
C GLN A 69 -17.39 7.20 -15.96
N VAL A 70 -17.68 5.96 -16.35
CA VAL A 70 -17.59 4.79 -15.47
C VAL A 70 -16.15 4.57 -14.97
N VAL A 71 -15.17 4.64 -15.87
CA VAL A 71 -13.75 4.47 -15.52
C VAL A 71 -13.28 5.55 -14.55
N VAL A 72 -13.61 6.82 -14.83
CA VAL A 72 -13.29 7.97 -13.98
C VAL A 72 -13.93 7.81 -12.60
N HIS A 73 -15.21 7.48 -12.53
CA HIS A 73 -15.93 7.32 -11.26
C HIS A 73 -15.36 6.17 -10.42
N ARG A 74 -15.01 5.06 -11.07
CA ARG A 74 -14.38 3.92 -10.38
C ARG A 74 -13.02 4.31 -9.80
N PHE A 75 -12.20 5.01 -10.58
CA PHE A 75 -10.91 5.50 -10.12
C PHE A 75 -11.04 6.47 -8.95
N GLN A 76 -11.99 7.42 -9.03
CA GLN A 76 -12.28 8.35 -7.94
C GLN A 76 -12.65 7.61 -6.64
N ASN A 77 -13.53 6.61 -6.71
CA ASN A 77 -13.90 5.80 -5.55
C ASN A 77 -12.67 5.12 -4.91
N GLN A 78 -11.73 4.62 -5.70
CA GLN A 78 -10.51 4.01 -5.17
C GLN A 78 -9.58 5.04 -4.52
N VAL A 79 -9.43 6.22 -5.12
CA VAL A 79 -8.66 7.33 -4.55
C VAL A 79 -9.25 7.77 -3.21
N GLU A 80 -10.58 7.88 -3.09
CA GLU A 80 -11.26 8.20 -1.83
C GLU A 80 -11.00 7.13 -0.75
N LEU A 81 -11.09 5.85 -1.10
CA LEU A 81 -10.78 4.75 -0.18
C LEU A 81 -9.33 4.81 0.30
N ALA A 82 -8.39 4.98 -0.62
CA ALA A 82 -6.96 5.11 -0.28
C ALA A 82 -6.70 6.32 0.63
N SER A 83 -7.37 7.44 0.35
CA SER A 83 -7.23 8.67 1.14
C SER A 83 -7.73 8.48 2.58
N ARG A 84 -8.86 7.81 2.77
CA ARG A 84 -9.39 7.47 4.11
C ARG A 84 -8.44 6.56 4.89
N VAL A 85 -7.85 5.55 4.23
CA VAL A 85 -6.87 4.66 4.86
C VAL A 85 -5.63 5.43 5.30
N VAL A 86 -5.09 6.31 4.44
CA VAL A 86 -3.94 7.15 4.79
C VAL A 86 -4.28 8.08 5.96
N GLU A 87 -5.48 8.66 5.98
CA GLU A 87 -5.93 9.49 7.08
C GLU A 87 -6.01 8.73 8.41
N GLN A 88 -6.58 7.51 8.40
CA GLN A 88 -6.62 6.63 9.58
C GLN A 88 -5.22 6.29 10.08
N VAL A 89 -4.29 5.95 9.18
CA VAL A 89 -2.89 5.67 9.53
C VAL A 89 -2.23 6.91 10.15
N ASN A 90 -2.41 8.09 9.57
CA ASN A 90 -1.87 9.34 10.10
C ASN A 90 -2.45 9.68 11.47
N GLN A 91 -3.75 9.46 11.69
CA GLN A 91 -4.37 9.62 13.01
C GLN A 91 -3.78 8.66 14.04
N GLY A 92 -3.59 7.40 13.67
CA GLY A 92 -2.95 6.39 14.52
C GLY A 92 -1.49 6.73 14.86
N ILE A 93 -0.71 7.25 13.91
CA ILE A 93 0.65 7.71 14.19
C ILE A 93 0.61 8.87 15.19
N ARG A 94 -0.25 9.87 14.98
CA ARG A 94 -0.37 11.04 15.87
C ARG A 94 -0.75 10.68 17.30
N THR A 95 -1.61 9.69 17.50
CA THR A 95 -1.98 9.22 18.85
C THR A 95 -0.80 8.53 19.54
N LEU A 96 -0.02 7.73 18.81
CA LEU A 96 1.17 7.04 19.33
C LEU A 96 2.34 7.98 19.62
N THR A 97 2.46 9.08 18.86
CA THR A 97 3.57 10.03 19.00
C THR A 97 3.24 11.24 19.88
N ARG A 98 2.07 11.30 20.51
CA ARG A 98 1.70 12.44 21.36
C ARG A 98 2.55 12.40 22.64
N PRO A 99 3.38 13.43 22.93
CA PRO A 99 4.09 13.51 24.20
C PRO A 99 3.08 13.62 25.34
N ALA A 100 3.34 12.89 26.43
CA ALA A 100 2.53 12.86 27.64
C ALA A 100 2.44 14.23 28.33
#